data_AF-A0A5B9D7I0-F1
#
_entry.id   AF-A0A5B9D7I0-F1
#
_cell.length_a   1.000
_cell.length_b   1.000
_cell.length_c   1.000
_cell.angle_alpha   90.00
_cell.angle_beta   90.00
_cell.angle_gamma   90.00
#
_symmetry.space_group_name_H-M   'P 1'
#
loop_
_entity.id
_entity.type
_entity.pdbx_description
1 polymer ?
#
loop_
_entity_poly.entity_id
_entity_poly.type
_entity_poly.pdbx_seq_one_letter_code
_entity_poly.pdbx_strand_id
1 'polypeptide(L)'
;MFLLDSKEMMNFRLLLRMVIKAYKIQFDQIVFASDEAEVQKNCQTPYKNHPNGCPNYKNNWSCPPYAPTVQKTQQSLENYRFFWMLVLKTPIPKINTKFLKKWKIKRVNMRITKTLNNYLSYLQSNHRDWKFYYCSECNLCSEKNYSKCTCPTDPCRFPNKFRISPEAAGIDVFASLKKINILIEMDPITNLQRIGMCATDENVDFAVEYKKFENQLSILNKIDSLGT
;
A
#
# COMPACT_ATOMS: atom_id res chain seq x y z
N MET A 1 -15.23 -21.16 16.55
CA MET A 1 -14.18 -20.19 16.93
C MET A 1 -13.03 -20.99 17.52
N PHE A 2 -12.03 -21.35 16.70
CA PHE A 2 -10.88 -22.11 17.20
C PHE A 2 -9.83 -21.11 17.71
N LEU A 3 -9.66 -21.06 19.03
CA LEU A 3 -8.56 -20.37 19.69
C LEU A 3 -7.28 -21.09 19.29
N LEU A 4 -6.42 -20.42 18.52
CA LEU A 4 -5.05 -20.89 18.32
C LEU A 4 -4.33 -20.80 19.66
N ASP A 5 -3.54 -21.82 19.99
CA ASP A 5 -2.70 -21.80 21.19
C ASP A 5 -1.79 -20.55 21.17
N SER A 6 -1.63 -19.94 22.34
CA SER A 6 -0.72 -18.84 22.65
C SER A 6 0.67 -19.02 22.03
N LYS A 7 1.20 -20.26 22.00
CA LYS A 7 2.47 -20.62 21.34
C LYS A 7 2.43 -20.49 19.82
N GLU A 8 1.33 -20.88 19.16
CA GLU A 8 1.16 -20.71 17.71
C GLU A 8 0.98 -19.23 17.34
N MET A 9 0.33 -18.43 18.18
CA MET A 9 0.23 -16.97 18.01
C MET A 9 1.60 -16.28 18.18
N MET A 10 2.40 -16.72 19.17
CA MET A 10 3.74 -16.20 19.41
C MET A 10 4.70 -16.56 18.27
N ASN A 11 4.63 -17.81 17.77
CA ASN A 11 5.34 -18.23 16.57
C ASN A 11 4.90 -17.47 15.33
N PHE A 12 3.60 -17.17 15.15
CA PHE A 12 3.13 -16.36 14.02
C PHE A 12 3.65 -14.91 14.07
N ARG A 13 3.84 -14.34 15.26
CA ARG A 13 4.50 -13.02 15.44
C ARG A 13 6.00 -13.08 15.10
N LEU A 14 6.68 -14.18 15.41
CA LEU A 14 8.11 -14.39 15.13
C LEU A 14 8.40 -14.80 13.67
N LEU A 15 7.42 -15.36 12.94
CA LEU A 15 7.60 -15.99 11.62
C LEU A 15 7.48 -15.05 10.41
N LEU A 16 7.02 -13.80 10.56
CA LEU A 16 6.87 -12.87 9.44
C LEU A 16 8.05 -11.89 9.39
N ARG A 17 9.21 -12.38 8.94
CA ARG A 17 10.32 -11.50 8.55
C ARG A 17 9.89 -10.68 7.33
N MET A 18 9.37 -9.49 7.60
CA MET A 18 9.09 -8.51 6.56
C MET A 18 10.39 -7.81 6.19
N VAL A 19 10.65 -7.70 4.89
CA VAL A 19 11.82 -7.01 4.37
C VAL A 19 11.35 -5.93 3.43
N ILE A 20 11.75 -4.69 3.69
CA ILE A 20 11.54 -3.58 2.77
C ILE A 20 12.73 -3.45 1.83
N LYS A 21 12.44 -3.23 0.55
CA LYS A 21 13.43 -2.81 -0.44
C LYS A 21 12.95 -1.54 -1.10
N ALA A 22 13.84 -0.57 -1.26
CA ALA A 22 13.58 0.64 -2.01
C ALA A 22 14.35 0.59 -3.32
N TYR A 23 13.64 0.77 -4.43
CA TYR A 23 14.23 0.81 -5.77
C TYR A 23 14.09 2.22 -6.31
N LYS A 24 15.23 2.86 -6.56
CA LYS A 24 15.26 4.14 -7.23
C LYS A 24 14.91 3.95 -8.71
N ILE A 25 14.05 4.81 -9.22
CA ILE A 25 13.61 4.81 -10.61
C ILE A 25 13.68 6.23 -11.16
N GLN A 26 13.86 6.37 -12.48
CA GLN A 26 13.80 7.65 -13.18
C GLN A 26 12.36 7.96 -13.60
N PHE A 27 12.06 9.24 -13.86
CA PHE A 27 10.70 9.65 -14.25
C PHE A 27 10.20 8.94 -15.52
N ASP A 28 11.05 8.82 -16.54
CA ASP A 28 10.78 8.14 -17.81
C ASP A 28 10.62 6.60 -17.69
N GLN A 29 11.06 6.05 -16.55
CA GLN A 29 10.88 4.65 -16.20
C GLN A 29 9.55 4.39 -15.47
N ILE A 30 8.83 5.44 -15.03
CA ILE A 30 7.45 5.29 -14.54
C ILE A 30 6.54 5.03 -15.75
N VAL A 31 5.77 3.95 -15.67
CA VAL A 31 4.77 3.60 -16.68
C VAL A 31 3.43 4.13 -16.23
N PHE A 32 2.83 4.97 -17.06
CA PHE A 32 1.49 5.49 -16.85
C PHE A 32 0.49 4.78 -17.77
N ALA A 33 -0.77 4.70 -17.32
CA ALA A 33 -1.90 4.36 -18.18
C ALA A 33 -1.98 5.37 -19.34
N SER A 34 -2.54 4.95 -20.47
CA SER A 34 -2.69 5.79 -21.66
C SER A 34 -3.63 6.97 -21.43
N ASP A 35 -4.74 6.74 -20.71
CA ASP A 35 -5.75 7.73 -20.39
C ASP A 35 -6.60 7.33 -19.17
N GLU A 36 -7.53 8.21 -18.79
CA GLU A 36 -8.48 8.02 -17.70
C GLU A 36 -9.49 6.90 -17.98
N ALA A 37 -9.77 6.60 -19.26
CA ALA A 37 -10.68 5.52 -19.62
C ALA A 37 -10.06 4.17 -19.30
N GLU A 38 -8.77 3.98 -19.54
CA GLU A 38 -8.01 2.80 -19.13
C GLU A 38 -8.02 2.63 -17.60
N VAL A 39 -7.72 3.69 -16.85
CA VAL A 39 -7.73 3.66 -15.37
C VAL A 39 -9.11 3.26 -14.83
N GLN A 40 -10.18 3.85 -15.37
CA GLN A 40 -11.54 3.54 -14.94
C GLN A 40 -11.99 2.14 -15.38
N LYS A 41 -11.60 1.69 -16.58
CA LYS A 41 -11.86 0.34 -17.08
C LYS A 41 -11.28 -0.71 -16.14
N ASN A 42 -10.08 -0.50 -15.60
CA ASN A 42 -9.47 -1.42 -14.62
C ASN A 42 -10.33 -1.55 -13.34
N CYS A 43 -10.96 -0.45 -12.91
CA CYS A 43 -11.88 -0.46 -11.77
C CYS A 43 -13.24 -1.11 -12.10
N GLN A 44 -13.73 -0.96 -13.33
CA GLN A 44 -15.03 -1.49 -13.77
C GLN A 44 -14.97 -2.96 -14.18
N THR A 45 -13.78 -3.45 -14.55
CA THR A 45 -13.60 -4.83 -15.04
C THR A 45 -13.93 -5.84 -13.94
N PRO A 46 -14.83 -6.81 -14.20
CA PRO A 46 -15.16 -7.86 -13.25
C PRO A 46 -13.95 -8.71 -12.85
N TYR A 47 -13.88 -9.10 -11.59
CA TYR A 47 -12.87 -10.03 -11.09
C TYR A 47 -13.43 -10.93 -9.99
N LYS A 48 -12.60 -11.84 -9.48
CA LYS A 48 -13.01 -12.87 -8.51
C LYS A 48 -13.76 -12.26 -7.30
N ASN A 49 -15.01 -12.71 -7.09
CA ASN A 49 -15.97 -12.23 -6.08
C ASN A 49 -16.54 -10.81 -6.29
N HIS A 50 -16.25 -10.18 -7.43
CA HIS A 50 -16.68 -8.82 -7.76
C HIS A 50 -17.14 -8.76 -9.22
N PRO A 51 -18.34 -9.31 -9.52
CA PRO A 51 -18.84 -9.44 -10.89
C PRO A 51 -19.16 -8.09 -11.56
N ASN A 52 -19.28 -7.01 -10.78
CA ASN A 52 -19.59 -5.66 -11.26
C ASN A 52 -18.37 -4.70 -11.15
N GLY A 53 -17.16 -5.25 -11.03
CA GLY A 53 -15.95 -4.46 -10.79
C GLY A 53 -15.73 -4.09 -9.33
N CYS A 54 -14.74 -3.23 -9.09
CA CYS A 54 -14.28 -2.82 -7.78
C CYS A 54 -15.37 -2.07 -7.00
N PRO A 55 -15.72 -2.51 -5.77
CA PRO A 55 -16.78 -1.87 -4.98
C PRO A 55 -16.42 -0.45 -4.51
N ASN A 56 -15.13 -0.08 -4.53
CA ASN A 56 -14.66 1.24 -4.14
C ASN A 56 -14.78 2.28 -5.26
N TYR A 57 -14.97 1.84 -6.51
CA TYR A 57 -15.11 2.75 -7.66
C TYR A 57 -16.27 3.70 -7.44
N LYS A 58 -16.05 5.01 -7.66
CA LYS A 58 -17.00 6.11 -7.38
C LYS A 58 -17.45 6.28 -5.91
N ASN A 59 -16.90 5.52 -4.97
CA ASN A 59 -17.30 5.54 -3.55
C ASN A 59 -16.18 6.03 -2.60
N ASN A 60 -15.04 6.48 -3.14
CA ASN A 60 -13.91 6.95 -2.36
C ASN A 60 -13.20 8.11 -3.07
N TRP A 61 -12.85 9.15 -2.32
CA TRP A 61 -12.11 10.31 -2.83
C TRP A 61 -10.71 9.96 -3.37
N SER A 62 -10.14 8.82 -2.96
CA SER A 62 -8.87 8.33 -3.50
C SER A 62 -9.00 7.38 -4.70
N CYS A 63 -10.22 7.17 -5.20
CA CYS A 63 -10.51 6.28 -6.32
C CYS A 63 -11.06 7.08 -7.52
N PRO A 64 -10.92 6.55 -8.75
CA PRO A 64 -11.53 7.16 -9.92
C PRO A 64 -13.07 7.30 -9.78
N PRO A 65 -13.68 8.36 -10.36
CA PRO A 65 -13.06 9.43 -11.14
C PRO A 65 -12.53 10.60 -10.28
N TYR A 66 -12.53 10.48 -8.95
CA TYR A 66 -12.17 11.58 -8.05
C TYR A 66 -10.67 11.67 -7.73
N ALA A 67 -9.95 10.56 -7.89
CA ALA A 67 -8.49 10.55 -7.87
C ALA A 67 -7.92 11.45 -8.99
N PRO A 68 -6.67 11.93 -8.87
CA PRO A 68 -6.02 12.69 -9.93
C PRO A 68 -6.04 11.94 -11.27
N THR A 69 -6.34 12.69 -12.34
CA THR A 69 -6.20 12.25 -13.74
C THR A 69 -4.75 11.85 -14.03
N VAL A 70 -4.52 11.02 -15.05
CA VAL A 70 -3.17 10.59 -15.46
C VAL A 70 -2.28 11.80 -15.71
N GLN A 71 -2.78 12.79 -16.45
CA GLN A 71 -2.06 14.03 -16.73
C GLN A 71 -1.67 14.80 -15.46
N LYS A 72 -2.62 15.03 -14.54
CA LYS A 72 -2.35 15.68 -13.25
C LYS A 72 -1.35 14.88 -12.40
N THR A 73 -1.40 13.55 -12.45
CA THR A 73 -0.40 12.71 -11.77
C THR A 73 0.99 12.97 -12.33
N GLN A 74 1.16 12.93 -13.65
CA GLN A 74 2.43 13.22 -14.32
C GLN A 74 2.95 14.62 -13.97
N GLN A 75 2.13 15.65 -14.15
CA GLN A 75 2.47 17.04 -13.79
C GLN A 75 2.87 17.19 -12.33
N SER A 76 2.19 16.48 -11.41
CA SER A 76 2.54 16.52 -9.99
C SER A 76 3.86 15.84 -9.66
N LEU A 77 4.41 15.05 -10.58
CA LEU A 77 5.64 14.29 -10.43
C LEU A 77 6.84 14.90 -11.19
N GLU A 78 6.60 15.72 -12.23
CA GLU A 78 7.62 16.30 -13.11
C GLU A 78 8.74 17.05 -12.37
N ASN A 79 8.43 17.70 -11.25
CA ASN A 79 9.40 18.54 -10.54
C ASN A 79 10.21 17.81 -9.47
N TYR A 80 9.95 16.51 -9.22
CA TYR A 80 10.71 15.76 -8.23
C TYR A 80 11.98 15.18 -8.81
N ARG A 81 13.07 15.26 -8.05
CA ARG A 81 14.38 14.75 -8.47
C ARG A 81 14.52 13.22 -8.33
N PHE A 82 13.84 12.61 -7.37
CA PHE A 82 14.00 11.18 -7.06
C PHE A 82 12.65 10.48 -6.92
N PHE A 83 12.55 9.30 -7.53
CA PHE A 83 11.37 8.44 -7.47
C PHE A 83 11.76 7.09 -6.89
N TRP A 84 10.93 6.56 -6.00
CA TRP A 84 11.24 5.34 -5.26
C TRP A 84 10.04 4.40 -5.22
N MET A 85 10.26 3.15 -5.64
CA MET A 85 9.35 2.03 -5.43
C MET A 85 9.69 1.34 -4.12
N LEU A 86 8.79 1.42 -3.15
CA LEU A 86 8.94 0.83 -1.82
C LEU A 86 8.22 -0.51 -1.79
N VAL A 87 9.00 -1.59 -1.83
CA VAL A 87 8.50 -2.96 -1.94
C VAL A 87 8.70 -3.67 -0.61
N LEU A 88 7.60 -3.88 0.12
CA LEU A 88 7.59 -4.70 1.33
C LEU A 88 7.29 -6.15 0.94
N LYS A 89 8.11 -7.09 1.39
CA LYS A 89 7.97 -8.52 1.08
C LYS A 89 7.95 -9.36 2.36
N THR A 90 7.19 -10.44 2.35
CA THR A 90 7.22 -11.48 3.40
C THR A 90 7.05 -12.85 2.76
N PRO A 91 7.75 -13.90 3.25
CA PRO A 91 7.55 -15.25 2.74
C PRO A 91 6.11 -15.72 2.97
N ILE A 92 5.55 -16.45 2.01
CA ILE A 92 4.28 -17.14 2.19
C ILE A 92 4.51 -18.33 3.15
N PRO A 93 3.75 -18.44 4.26
CA PRO A 93 3.87 -19.59 5.14
C PRO A 93 3.55 -20.89 4.39
N LYS A 94 4.46 -21.87 4.44
CA LYS A 94 4.20 -23.23 3.94
C LYS A 94 3.23 -23.92 4.89
N ILE A 95 1.96 -24.06 4.46
CA ILE A 95 0.89 -24.66 5.25
C ILE A 95 0.26 -25.80 4.45
N ASN A 96 0.17 -26.99 5.06
CA ASN A 96 -0.28 -28.21 4.39
C ASN A 96 -1.80 -28.31 4.22
N THR A 97 -2.59 -27.50 4.92
CA THR A 97 -4.05 -27.56 4.89
C THR A 97 -4.65 -26.35 4.15
N LYS A 98 -5.50 -26.63 3.14
CA LYS A 98 -6.06 -25.61 2.21
C LYS A 98 -6.84 -24.49 2.92
N PHE A 99 -7.63 -24.83 3.95
CA PHE A 99 -8.44 -23.86 4.69
C PHE A 99 -7.58 -22.93 5.57
N LEU A 100 -6.69 -23.50 6.40
CA LEU A 100 -5.75 -22.72 7.22
C LEU A 100 -4.81 -21.88 6.34
N LYS A 101 -4.41 -22.40 5.18
CA LYS A 101 -3.63 -21.64 4.19
C LYS A 101 -4.38 -20.38 3.74
N LYS A 102 -5.65 -20.48 3.33
CA LYS A 102 -6.45 -19.32 2.91
C LYS A 102 -6.59 -18.28 4.03
N TRP A 103 -6.90 -18.71 5.25
CA TRP A 103 -7.11 -17.81 6.38
C TRP A 103 -5.82 -17.14 6.87
N LYS A 104 -4.73 -17.92 7.01
CA LYS A 104 -3.42 -17.38 7.40
C LYS A 104 -2.89 -16.42 6.34
N ILE A 105 -2.98 -16.76 5.04
CA ILE A 105 -2.59 -15.85 3.94
C ILE A 105 -3.39 -14.54 3.99
N LYS A 106 -4.71 -14.59 4.23
CA LYS A 106 -5.53 -13.38 4.38
C LYS A 106 -5.01 -12.49 5.52
N ARG A 107 -4.68 -13.07 6.69
CA ARG A 107 -4.10 -12.32 7.82
C ARG A 107 -2.74 -11.74 7.50
N VAL A 108 -1.86 -12.50 6.84
CA VAL A 108 -0.55 -11.99 6.42
C VAL A 108 -0.71 -10.85 5.43
N ASN A 109 -1.59 -10.99 4.43
CA ASN A 109 -1.92 -9.94 3.46
C ASN A 109 -2.41 -8.65 4.12
N MET A 110 -3.35 -8.75 5.07
CA MET A 110 -3.82 -7.57 5.81
C MET A 110 -2.67 -6.93 6.62
N ARG A 111 -1.83 -7.75 7.26
CA ARG A 111 -0.71 -7.26 8.07
C ARG A 111 0.33 -6.55 7.21
N ILE A 112 0.77 -7.14 6.10
CA ILE A 112 1.77 -6.53 5.22
C ILE A 112 1.25 -5.24 4.57
N THR A 113 -0.01 -5.21 4.12
CA THR A 113 -0.64 -3.97 3.63
C THR A 113 -0.65 -2.89 4.71
N LYS A 114 -1.10 -3.23 5.93
CA LYS A 114 -1.12 -2.29 7.05
C LYS A 114 0.28 -1.80 7.43
N THR A 115 1.28 -2.68 7.48
CA THR A 115 2.66 -2.30 7.77
C THR A 115 3.19 -1.30 6.75
N LEU A 116 3.01 -1.56 5.44
CA LEU A 116 3.48 -0.65 4.41
C LEU A 116 2.74 0.70 4.46
N ASN A 117 1.41 0.71 4.60
CA ASN A 117 0.65 1.95 4.67
C ASN A 117 0.95 2.76 5.94
N ASN A 118 1.22 2.09 7.07
CA ASN A 118 1.69 2.77 8.28
C ASN A 118 3.08 3.38 8.07
N TYR A 119 3.98 2.68 7.39
CA TYR A 119 5.30 3.21 7.07
C TYR A 119 5.21 4.43 6.13
N LEU A 120 4.40 4.36 5.08
CA LEU A 120 4.14 5.51 4.20
C LEU A 120 3.49 6.68 4.95
N SER A 121 2.57 6.40 5.88
CA SER A 121 1.97 7.43 6.74
C SER A 121 3.01 8.07 7.68
N TYR A 122 3.94 7.28 8.21
CA TYR A 122 5.08 7.76 8.99
C TYR A 122 5.95 8.70 8.16
N LEU A 123 6.34 8.28 6.96
CA LEU A 123 7.13 9.13 6.05
C LEU A 123 6.37 10.42 5.71
N GLN A 124 5.09 10.33 5.35
CA GLN A 124 4.27 11.51 5.05
C GLN A 124 4.17 12.49 6.23
N SER A 125 4.15 11.98 7.47
CA SER A 125 4.10 12.85 8.65
C SER A 125 5.41 13.60 8.91
N ASN A 126 6.55 13.02 8.52
CA ASN A 126 7.88 13.60 8.70
C ASN A 126 8.37 14.38 7.48
N HIS A 127 7.82 14.10 6.30
CA HIS A 127 8.22 14.69 5.02
C HIS A 127 7.00 15.21 4.27
N ARG A 128 6.61 16.45 4.53
CA ARG A 128 5.38 17.05 3.98
C ARG A 128 5.47 17.40 2.50
N ASP A 129 6.67 17.67 2.01
CA ASP A 129 6.92 18.09 0.62
C ASP A 129 7.05 16.91 -0.34
N TRP A 130 7.06 15.67 0.17
CA TRP A 130 7.12 14.47 -0.66
C TRP A 130 5.74 14.07 -1.18
N LYS A 131 5.73 13.41 -2.33
CA LYS A 131 4.53 12.78 -2.87
C LYS A 131 4.49 11.30 -2.50
N PHE A 132 3.34 10.80 -2.06
CA PHE A 132 3.16 9.40 -1.69
C PHE A 132 1.99 8.75 -2.43
N TYR A 133 2.21 7.51 -2.85
CA TYR A 133 1.19 6.59 -3.36
C TYR A 133 1.20 5.32 -2.51
N TYR A 134 0.06 5.02 -1.93
CA TYR A 134 -0.17 3.97 -0.95
C TYR A 134 -0.49 2.63 -1.60
N CYS A 135 -0.38 1.55 -0.84
CA CYS A 135 -0.84 0.27 -1.32
C CYS A 135 -2.31 0.09 -0.93
N SER A 136 -3.18 -0.23 -1.90
CA SER A 136 -4.64 -0.38 -1.75
C SER A 136 -5.43 0.93 -1.56
N GLU A 137 -6.75 0.78 -1.43
CA GLU A 137 -7.71 1.88 -1.25
C GLU A 137 -7.51 2.66 0.06
N CYS A 138 -7.98 3.91 0.10
CA CYS A 138 -8.02 4.69 1.32
C CYS A 138 -9.08 4.15 2.28
N ASN A 139 -8.63 3.71 3.46
CA ASN A 139 -9.47 3.18 4.53
C ASN A 139 -9.47 4.08 5.78
N LEU A 140 -8.97 5.33 5.69
CA LEU A 140 -8.83 6.24 6.84
C LEU A 140 -10.13 6.50 7.61
N CYS A 141 -11.26 6.62 6.90
CA CYS A 141 -12.55 6.81 7.56
C CYS A 141 -12.88 5.63 8.47
N SER A 142 -12.68 4.39 7.99
CA SER A 142 -12.87 3.19 8.79
C SER A 142 -11.86 3.09 9.94
N GLU A 143 -10.59 3.44 9.71
CA GLU A 143 -9.56 3.50 10.77
C GLU A 143 -9.90 4.52 11.88
N LYS A 144 -10.70 5.54 11.57
CA LYS A 144 -11.18 6.56 12.51
C LYS A 144 -12.62 6.32 12.99
N ASN A 145 -13.12 5.09 12.86
CA ASN A 145 -14.44 4.65 13.32
C ASN A 145 -15.62 5.37 12.64
N TYR A 146 -15.43 5.94 11.44
CA TYR A 146 -16.54 6.36 10.59
C TYR A 146 -17.08 5.17 9.79
N SER A 147 -18.40 5.13 9.60
CA SER A 147 -19.08 4.03 8.90
C SER A 147 -18.74 3.94 7.41
N LYS A 148 -18.49 5.07 6.74
CA LYS A 148 -18.15 5.13 5.31
C LYS A 148 -17.37 6.40 4.95
N CYS A 149 -16.81 6.41 3.74
CA CYS A 149 -16.28 7.62 3.12
C CYS A 149 -17.42 8.63 2.86
N THR A 150 -17.11 9.92 2.87
CA THR A 150 -18.05 10.99 2.50
C THR A 150 -18.24 11.13 0.99
N CYS A 151 -17.43 10.43 0.19
CA CYS A 151 -17.55 10.45 -1.26
C CYS A 151 -18.91 9.86 -1.72
N PRO A 152 -19.60 10.48 -2.69
CA PRO A 152 -19.27 11.74 -3.36
C PRO A 152 -20.01 12.97 -2.78
N THR A 153 -20.69 12.83 -1.64
CA THR A 153 -21.62 13.84 -1.12
C THR A 153 -20.94 15.03 -0.46
N ASP A 154 -19.97 14.77 0.42
CA ASP A 154 -19.30 15.81 1.21
C ASP A 154 -17.78 15.74 1.05
N PRO A 155 -17.06 16.87 1.24
CA PRO A 155 -15.60 16.89 1.17
C PRO A 155 -14.95 15.79 2.02
N CYS A 156 -13.75 15.36 1.60
CA CYS A 156 -12.99 14.37 2.34
C CYS A 156 -12.74 14.86 3.78
N ARG A 157 -12.96 14.01 4.79
CA ARG A 157 -12.67 14.32 6.20
C ARG A 157 -11.17 14.51 6.48
N PHE A 158 -10.31 13.99 5.59
CA PHE A 158 -8.86 13.97 5.76
C PHE A 158 -8.13 14.38 4.46
N PRO A 159 -8.36 15.59 3.94
CA PRO A 159 -7.92 16.00 2.61
C PRO A 159 -6.39 16.03 2.46
N ASN A 160 -5.65 16.19 3.57
CA ASN A 160 -4.18 16.21 3.56
C ASN A 160 -3.55 14.84 3.89
N LYS A 161 -4.36 13.81 4.17
CA LYS A 161 -3.88 12.47 4.58
C LYS A 161 -4.42 11.33 3.73
N PHE A 162 -5.43 11.59 2.90
CA PHE A 162 -6.05 10.56 2.08
C PHE A 162 -5.01 9.84 1.20
N ARG A 163 -5.24 8.54 1.03
CA ARG A 163 -4.27 7.60 0.51
C ARG A 163 -4.63 7.20 -0.92
N ILE A 164 -3.96 7.78 -1.91
CA ILE A 164 -4.14 7.43 -3.33
C ILE A 164 -3.23 6.24 -3.64
N SER A 165 -3.74 5.22 -4.33
CA SER A 165 -2.90 4.11 -4.82
C SER A 165 -2.25 4.45 -6.17
N PRO A 166 -1.13 3.82 -6.54
CA PRO A 166 -0.54 3.99 -7.86
C PRO A 166 -1.56 3.75 -8.98
N GLU A 167 -2.36 2.68 -8.89
CA GLU A 167 -3.34 2.32 -9.91
C GLU A 167 -4.43 3.39 -10.06
N ALA A 168 -4.91 3.95 -8.94
CA ALA A 168 -5.90 5.03 -8.97
C ALA A 168 -5.34 6.34 -9.54
N ALA A 169 -4.02 6.55 -9.46
CA ALA A 169 -3.31 7.67 -10.05
C ALA A 169 -2.88 7.41 -11.50
N GLY A 170 -3.16 6.22 -12.05
CA GLY A 170 -2.76 5.82 -13.39
C GLY A 170 -1.30 5.39 -13.52
N ILE A 171 -0.66 4.96 -12.44
CA ILE A 171 0.72 4.42 -12.44
C ILE A 171 0.66 2.89 -12.44
N ASP A 172 1.30 2.26 -13.42
CA ASP A 172 1.52 0.82 -13.43
C ASP A 172 2.85 0.49 -12.75
N VAL A 173 2.77 0.13 -11.47
CA VAL A 173 3.96 -0.22 -10.67
C VAL A 173 4.66 -1.49 -11.15
N PHE A 174 3.93 -2.44 -11.75
CA PHE A 174 4.52 -3.69 -12.21
C PHE A 174 5.32 -3.46 -13.50
N ALA A 175 4.74 -2.74 -14.46
CA ALA A 175 5.44 -2.36 -15.67
C ALA A 175 6.64 -1.43 -15.38
N SER A 176 6.49 -0.50 -14.43
CA SER A 176 7.58 0.38 -13.99
C SER A 176 8.75 -0.42 -13.37
N LEU A 177 8.47 -1.35 -12.45
CA LEU A 177 9.50 -2.21 -11.87
C LEU A 177 10.14 -3.14 -12.92
N LYS A 178 9.35 -3.60 -13.90
CA LYS A 178 9.86 -4.39 -15.03
C LYS A 178 10.86 -3.62 -15.89
N LYS A 179 10.64 -2.31 -16.14
CA LYS A 179 11.59 -1.45 -16.88
C LYS A 179 12.98 -1.40 -16.25
N ILE A 180 13.08 -1.60 -14.94
CA ILE A 180 14.36 -1.64 -14.21
C ILE A 180 14.80 -3.07 -13.84
N ASN A 181 14.27 -4.09 -14.52
CA ASN A 181 14.59 -5.51 -14.32
C ASN A 181 14.28 -6.05 -12.91
N ILE A 182 13.33 -5.43 -12.20
CA ILE A 182 12.84 -5.93 -10.91
C ILE A 182 11.58 -6.76 -11.14
N LEU A 183 11.69 -8.07 -10.94
CA LEU A 183 10.58 -9.01 -11.08
C LEU A 183 9.79 -9.11 -9.76
N ILE A 184 8.47 -8.94 -9.87
CA ILE A 184 7.49 -9.03 -8.79
C ILE A 184 6.53 -10.17 -9.11
N GLU A 185 6.18 -10.98 -8.11
CA GLU A 185 5.22 -12.07 -8.30
C GLU A 185 3.80 -11.47 -8.32
N MET A 186 3.17 -11.46 -9.49
CA MET A 186 1.78 -11.00 -9.63
C MET A 186 0.80 -12.00 -9.00
N ASP A 187 1.04 -13.29 -9.20
CA ASP A 187 0.39 -14.40 -8.50
C ASP A 187 1.37 -14.98 -7.47
N PRO A 188 1.37 -14.48 -6.22
CA PRO A 188 2.43 -14.78 -5.28
C PRO A 188 2.39 -16.26 -4.84
N ILE A 189 3.51 -16.95 -5.06
CA ILE A 189 3.73 -18.35 -4.68
C ILE A 189 4.75 -18.43 -3.54
N THR A 190 5.82 -17.63 -3.62
CA THR A 190 6.91 -17.66 -2.64
C THR A 190 6.81 -16.52 -1.65
N ASN A 191 6.45 -15.32 -2.12
CA ASN A 191 6.45 -14.11 -1.31
C ASN A 191 5.17 -13.31 -1.53
N LEU A 192 4.53 -12.88 -0.44
CA LEU A 192 3.54 -11.80 -0.50
C LEU A 192 4.29 -10.48 -0.58
N GLN A 193 3.85 -9.62 -1.50
CA GLN A 193 4.52 -8.37 -1.82
C GLN A 193 3.48 -7.25 -1.85
N ARG A 194 3.87 -6.08 -1.33
CA ARG A 194 3.09 -4.84 -1.41
C ARG A 194 4.02 -3.74 -1.87
N ILE A 195 3.49 -2.89 -2.75
CA ILE A 195 4.26 -1.83 -3.39
C ILE A 195 3.57 -0.51 -3.05
N GLY A 196 4.36 0.42 -2.57
CA GLY A 196 4.03 1.84 -2.52
C GLY A 196 5.06 2.59 -3.33
N MET A 197 4.79 3.87 -3.56
CA MET A 197 5.72 4.74 -4.27
C MET A 197 5.82 6.08 -3.54
N CYS A 198 6.99 6.70 -3.60
CA CYS A 198 7.12 8.09 -3.25
C CYS A 198 8.03 8.84 -4.23
N ALA A 199 7.83 10.14 -4.31
CA ALA A 199 8.67 11.08 -5.04
C ALA A 199 9.14 12.19 -4.10
N THR A 200 10.40 12.57 -4.22
CA THR A 200 11.08 13.49 -3.30
C THR A 200 12.27 14.18 -3.98
N ASP A 201 12.66 15.35 -3.48
CA ASP A 201 13.89 16.03 -3.87
C ASP A 201 15.11 15.63 -3.02
N GLU A 202 14.88 14.81 -2.00
CA GLU A 202 15.91 14.32 -1.08
C GLU A 202 16.43 12.94 -1.51
N ASN A 203 17.74 12.73 -1.41
CA ASN A 203 18.31 11.41 -1.60
C ASN A 203 18.24 10.64 -0.28
N VAL A 204 17.31 9.70 -0.17
CA VAL A 204 16.92 9.08 1.09
C VAL A 204 17.49 7.68 1.21
N ASP A 205 18.05 7.35 2.38
CA ASP A 205 18.33 5.97 2.76
C ASP A 205 17.09 5.35 3.44
N PHE A 206 16.28 4.65 2.64
CA PHE A 206 15.06 4.01 3.14
C PHE A 206 15.31 2.86 4.11
N ALA A 207 16.51 2.27 4.17
CA ALA A 207 16.81 1.27 5.18
C ALA A 207 16.94 1.93 6.56
N VAL A 208 17.57 3.10 6.61
CA VAL A 208 17.64 3.93 7.83
C VAL A 208 16.26 4.42 8.24
N GLU A 209 15.48 4.98 7.32
CA GLU A 209 14.11 5.45 7.62
C GLU A 209 13.19 4.33 8.12
N TYR A 210 13.28 3.15 7.52
CA TYR A 210 12.47 2.01 7.96
C TYR A 210 12.87 1.55 9.37
N LYS A 211 14.16 1.58 9.72
CA LYS A 211 14.61 1.28 11.08
C LYS A 211 14.09 2.28 12.11
N LYS A 212 14.03 3.58 11.77
CA LYS A 212 13.41 4.61 12.63
C LYS A 212 11.93 4.31 12.87
N PHE A 213 11.20 3.94 11.82
CA PHE A 213 9.80 3.52 11.92
C PHE A 213 9.60 2.30 12.81
N GLU A 214 10.43 1.24 12.66
CA GLU A 214 10.36 0.05 13.51
C GLU A 214 10.63 0.37 14.98
N ASN A 215 11.61 1.23 15.26
CA ASN A 215 11.90 1.71 16.61
C ASN A 215 10.70 2.45 17.22
N GLN A 216 10.07 3.36 16.47
CA GLN A 216 8.88 4.08 16.95
C GLN A 216 7.72 3.12 17.25
N LEU A 217 7.47 2.13 16.37
CA LEU A 217 6.47 1.10 16.63
C LEU A 217 6.77 0.30 17.90
N SER A 218 8.05 -0.03 18.14
CA SER A 218 8.45 -0.78 19.34
C SER A 218 8.16 0.01 20.63
N ILE A 219 8.36 1.33 20.61
CA ILE A 219 8.10 2.22 21.74
C ILE A 219 6.60 2.31 22.01
N LEU A 220 5.79 2.54 20.97
CA LEU A 220 4.33 2.62 21.10
C LEU A 220 3.73 1.32 21.66
N ASN A 221 4.17 0.17 21.16
CA ASN A 221 3.70 -1.13 21.67
C ASN A 221 4.09 -1.37 23.14
N LYS A 222 5.24 -0.85 23.61
CA LYS A 222 5.65 -0.94 25.01
C LYS A 222 4.78 -0.05 25.91
N ILE A 223 4.46 1.16 25.46
CA ILE A 223 3.57 2.08 26.20
C ILE A 223 2.17 1.48 26.34
N ASP A 224 1.62 0.93 25.25
CA ASP A 224 0.31 0.27 25.27
C ASP A 224 0.28 -0.96 26.20
N SER A 225 1.42 -1.66 26.37
CA SER A 225 1.53 -2.82 27.28
C SER A 225 1.72 -2.45 28.76
N LEU A 226 2.06 -1.20 29.06
CA LEU A 226 2.23 -0.69 30.42
C LEU A 226 0.97 0.07 30.92
N GLY A 227 0.02 0.34 30.02
CA GLY A 227 -1.24 1.04 30.30
C GLY A 227 -2.48 0.15 30.41
N THR A 228 -2.31 -1.17 30.57
CA THR A 228 -3.38 -2.14 30.85
C THR A 228 -3.20 -2.80 32.20
#